data_AF-A0A9E6E7Z7-F1
#
_entry.id   AF-A0A9E6E7Z7-F1
#
_cell.length_a   1.000
_cell.length_b   1.000
_cell.length_c   1.000
_cell.angle_alpha   90.00
_cell.angle_beta   90.00
_cell.angle_gamma   90.00
#
_symmetry.space_group_name_H-M   'P 1'
#
loop_
_entity.id
_entity.type
_entity.pdbx_description
1 polymer ?
#
loop_
_entity_poly.entity_id
_entity_poly.type
_entity_poly.pdbx_seq_one_letter_code
_entity_poly.pdbx_strand_id
1 'polypeptide(L)'
;MRIHLFTLLLLASASTCANVLTTPGNAVIAIDGSEAAKRVCYYQDQGYSLGAVIQVGDHYMTCTQANDFETNGALKWAPLDSQTQAEPKESQPNVKHYSVK
;
A
#
# COMPACT_ATOMS: atom_id res chain seq x y z
N MET A 1 -69.64 -22.36 -11.50
CA MET A 1 -68.33 -21.89 -12.03
C MET A 1 -68.02 -20.43 -11.71
N ARG A 2 -68.98 -19.48 -11.82
CA ARG A 2 -68.76 -18.04 -11.52
C ARG A 2 -68.46 -17.71 -10.05
N ILE A 3 -69.07 -18.41 -9.09
CA ILE A 3 -68.87 -18.16 -7.65
C ILE A 3 -67.48 -18.61 -7.17
N HIS A 4 -66.94 -19.70 -7.74
CA HIS A 4 -65.59 -20.18 -7.42
C HIS A 4 -64.48 -19.25 -7.91
N LEU A 5 -64.77 -18.41 -8.93
CA LEU A 5 -63.82 -17.42 -9.44
C LEU A 5 -63.67 -16.24 -8.46
N PHE A 6 -64.76 -15.85 -7.79
CA PHE A 6 -64.74 -14.77 -6.79
C PHE A 6 -64.05 -15.17 -5.49
N THR A 7 -64.18 -16.43 -5.04
CA THR A 7 -63.47 -16.93 -3.86
C THR A 7 -61.97 -17.10 -4.09
N LEU A 8 -61.53 -17.38 -5.32
CA LEU A 8 -60.10 -17.44 -5.66
C LEU A 8 -59.44 -16.04 -5.63
N LEU A 9 -60.18 -15.00 -6.02
CA LEU A 9 -59.67 -13.63 -6.11
C LEU A 9 -59.45 -12.97 -4.74
N LEU A 10 -60.21 -13.37 -3.72
CA LEU A 10 -60.09 -12.86 -2.35
C LEU A 10 -58.89 -13.42 -1.56
N LEU A 11 -58.30 -14.53 -2.01
CA LEU A 11 -57.15 -15.15 -1.33
C LEU A 11 -55.80 -14.50 -1.70
N ALA A 12 -55.78 -13.61 -2.69
CA ALA A 12 -54.55 -13.02 -3.24
C ALA A 12 -54.05 -11.75 -2.54
N SER A 13 -54.80 -11.19 -1.58
CA SER A 13 -54.44 -9.96 -0.87
C SER A 13 -53.62 -10.22 0.40
N ALA A 14 -52.48 -10.90 0.26
CA ALA A 14 -51.49 -11.00 1.35
C ALA A 14 -50.52 -9.80 1.26
N SER A 15 -50.58 -8.91 2.24
CA SER A 15 -49.65 -7.77 2.35
C SER A 15 -48.23 -8.27 2.65
N THR A 16 -47.28 -7.97 1.76
CA THR A 16 -45.86 -8.27 1.99
C THR A 16 -45.25 -7.17 2.87
N CYS A 17 -44.95 -7.50 4.12
CA CYS A 17 -44.18 -6.60 5.00
C CYS A 17 -42.68 -6.75 4.69
N ALA A 18 -42.08 -5.71 4.11
CA ALA A 18 -40.63 -5.66 3.89
C ALA A 18 -39.93 -5.15 5.16
N ASN A 19 -38.94 -5.90 5.65
CA ASN A 19 -38.06 -5.43 6.73
C ASN A 19 -37.04 -4.47 6.15
N VAL A 20 -37.03 -3.22 6.61
CA VAL A 20 -36.03 -2.23 6.23
C VAL A 20 -34.87 -2.34 7.22
N LEU A 21 -33.77 -2.97 6.81
CA LEU A 21 -32.52 -2.93 7.57
C LEU A 21 -31.87 -1.56 7.33
N THR A 22 -32.02 -0.66 8.29
CA THR A 22 -31.23 0.58 8.35
C THR A 22 -29.81 0.22 8.75
N THR A 23 -28.87 0.27 7.80
CA THR A 23 -27.44 0.32 8.12
C THR A 23 -27.12 1.67 8.77
N PRO A 24 -26.29 1.71 9.84
CA PRO A 24 -25.86 2.96 10.45
C PRO A 24 -25.23 3.88 9.39
N GLY A 25 -25.67 5.15 9.34
CA GLY A 25 -25.26 6.10 8.30
C GLY A 25 -23.79 6.56 8.33
N ASN A 26 -22.97 6.02 9.24
CA ASN A 26 -21.58 6.39 9.37
C ASN A 26 -20.71 5.17 9.09
N ALA A 27 -20.07 5.15 7.93
CA ALA A 27 -19.03 4.18 7.62
C ALA A 27 -17.84 4.40 8.57
N VAL A 28 -17.43 3.36 9.29
CA VAL A 28 -16.17 3.39 10.05
C VAL A 28 -15.04 3.10 9.08
N ILE A 29 -14.26 4.12 8.74
CA ILE A 29 -13.01 3.97 7.99
C ILE A 29 -11.91 3.64 9.00
N ALA A 30 -11.59 2.36 9.15
CA ALA A 30 -10.45 1.91 9.94
C ALA A 30 -9.27 1.62 9.01
N ILE A 31 -8.10 2.15 9.34
CA ILE A 31 -6.83 1.78 8.69
C ILE A 31 -6.21 0.68 9.53
N ASP A 32 -5.81 -0.42 8.90
CA ASP A 32 -5.02 -1.44 9.58
C ASP A 32 -3.62 -0.88 9.89
N GLY A 33 -3.36 -0.61 11.17
CA GLY A 33 -2.07 -0.09 11.63
C GLY A 33 -0.90 -1.03 11.34
N SER A 34 -1.17 -2.33 11.15
CA SER A 34 -0.14 -3.30 10.78
C SER A 34 0.35 -3.13 9.34
N GLU A 35 -0.48 -2.60 8.44
CA GLU A 35 -0.12 -2.28 7.05
C GLU A 35 0.57 -0.92 6.96
N ALA A 36 0.12 0.08 7.73
CA ALA A 36 0.68 1.43 7.73
C ALA A 36 2.13 1.51 8.24
N ALA A 37 2.56 0.54 9.07
CA ALA A 37 3.90 0.50 9.64
C ALA A 37 4.91 -0.35 8.84
N LYS A 38 4.51 -0.95 7.71
CA LYS A 38 5.40 -1.84 6.95
C LYS A 38 6.46 -1.05 6.20
N ARG A 39 7.73 -1.46 6.38
CA ARG A 39 8.87 -0.95 5.61
C ARG A 39 8.99 -1.74 4.31
N VAL A 40 8.22 -1.35 3.30
CA VAL A 40 8.19 -2.01 1.99
C VAL A 40 8.20 -1.00 0.84
N CYS A 41 8.72 -1.39 -0.31
CA CYS A 41 8.49 -0.66 -1.56
C CYS A 41 7.25 -1.22 -2.24
N TYR A 42 6.31 -0.35 -2.64
CA TYR A 42 5.08 -0.77 -3.32
C TYR A 42 5.26 -0.77 -4.84
N TYR A 43 4.74 -1.80 -5.50
CA TYR A 43 4.59 -1.87 -6.95
C TYR A 43 3.44 -2.81 -7.29
N GLN A 44 2.51 -2.39 -8.16
CA GLN A 44 1.35 -3.20 -8.57
C GLN A 44 0.56 -3.80 -7.38
N ASP A 45 0.23 -2.94 -6.41
CA ASP A 45 -0.50 -3.30 -5.19
C ASP A 45 0.17 -4.36 -4.30
N GLN A 46 1.46 -4.64 -4.53
CA GLN A 46 2.27 -5.57 -3.75
C GLN A 46 3.40 -4.85 -3.03
N GLY A 47 3.66 -5.26 -1.78
CA GLY A 47 4.76 -4.78 -0.97
C GLY A 47 5.98 -5.68 -1.09
N TYR A 48 7.14 -5.07 -1.36
CA TYR A 48 8.42 -5.75 -1.51
C TYR A 48 9.39 -5.33 -0.39
N SER A 49 10.08 -6.31 0.19
CA SER A 49 11.05 -6.09 1.27
C SER A 49 12.38 -5.51 0.76
N LEU A 50 13.20 -5.02 1.68
CA LEU A 50 14.58 -4.58 1.41
C LEU A 50 15.36 -5.66 0.63
N GLY A 51 16.02 -5.24 -0.45
CA GLY A 51 16.81 -6.09 -1.34
C GLY A 51 16.02 -6.79 -2.45
N ALA A 52 14.69 -6.66 -2.48
CA ALA A 52 13.89 -7.19 -3.58
C ALA A 52 14.26 -6.51 -4.90
N VAL A 53 14.37 -7.29 -5.97
CA VAL A 53 14.65 -6.80 -7.32
C VAL A 53 13.44 -7.05 -8.21
N ILE A 54 12.99 -6.02 -8.91
CA ILE A 54 11.88 -6.09 -9.86
C ILE A 54 12.32 -5.56 -11.22
N GLN A 55 11.63 -6.01 -12.26
CA GLN A 55 11.75 -5.46 -13.61
C GLN A 55 10.51 -4.61 -13.92
N VAL A 56 10.74 -3.35 -14.29
CA VAL A 56 9.70 -2.40 -14.71
C VAL A 56 10.00 -1.97 -16.13
N GLY A 57 9.31 -2.58 -17.10
CA GLY A 57 9.65 -2.46 -18.51
C GLY A 57 11.04 -3.05 -18.79
N ASP A 58 11.95 -2.20 -19.27
CA ASP A 58 13.34 -2.57 -19.59
C ASP A 58 14.34 -2.25 -18.46
N HIS A 59 13.87 -1.75 -17.31
CA HIS A 59 14.71 -1.35 -16.20
C HIS A 59 14.60 -2.29 -15.00
N TYR A 60 15.75 -2.63 -14.41
CA TYR A 60 15.80 -3.33 -13.13
C TYR A 60 15.89 -2.33 -11.98
N MET A 61 15.08 -2.55 -10.96
CA MET A 61 15.06 -1.74 -9.75
C MET A 61 15.23 -2.62 -8.53
N THR A 62 15.90 -2.09 -7.51
CA THR A 62 16.05 -2.71 -6.19
C THR A 62 15.36 -1.88 -5.12
N CYS A 63 14.69 -2.55 -4.19
CA CYS A 63 14.11 -1.89 -3.02
C CYS A 63 15.22 -1.67 -1.98
N THR A 64 15.61 -0.42 -1.77
CA THR A 64 16.75 -0.05 -0.90
C THR A 64 16.34 1.02 0.11
N GLN A 65 17.24 1.35 1.04
CA GLN A 65 17.03 2.40 2.03
C GLN A 65 16.82 3.76 1.33
N ALA A 66 15.88 4.56 1.82
CA ALA A 66 15.67 5.90 1.28
C ALA A 66 16.83 6.84 1.63
N ASN A 67 17.35 6.70 2.85
CA ASN A 67 18.42 7.50 3.44
C ASN A 67 19.54 6.59 3.99
N ASP A 68 20.80 6.99 3.83
CA ASP A 68 21.96 6.20 4.25
C ASP A 68 22.20 6.21 5.77
N PHE A 69 21.68 7.23 6.46
CA PHE A 69 21.86 7.43 7.90
C PHE A 69 20.67 6.95 8.74
N GLU A 70 19.68 6.28 8.12
CA GLU A 70 18.47 5.80 8.79
C GLU A 70 18.30 4.29 8.60
N THR A 71 18.74 3.50 9.59
CA THR A 71 18.60 2.03 9.56
C THR A 71 17.14 1.56 9.58
N ASN A 72 16.25 2.36 10.17
CA ASN A 72 14.81 2.09 10.29
C ASN A 72 13.92 3.02 9.44
N GLY A 73 14.51 3.77 8.50
CA GLY A 73 13.79 4.70 7.63
C GLY A 73 12.96 4.00 6.55
N ALA A 74 12.25 4.80 5.75
CA ALA A 74 11.48 4.34 4.60
C ALA A 74 12.36 3.63 3.55
N LEU A 75 11.74 2.81 2.70
CA LEU A 75 12.40 2.18 1.56
C LEU A 75 11.98 2.88 0.26
N LYS A 76 12.84 2.81 -0.76
CA LYS A 76 12.59 3.35 -2.10
C LYS A 76 13.07 2.40 -3.18
N TRP A 77 12.49 2.52 -4.37
CA TRP A 77 13.04 1.91 -5.57
C TRP A 77 14.25 2.70 -6.07
N ALA A 78 15.38 2.02 -6.27
CA ALA A 78 16.57 2.56 -6.90
C ALA A 78 16.94 1.72 -8.13
N PRO A 79 17.46 2.30 -9.22
CA PRO A 79 17.96 1.54 -10.35
C PRO A 79 19.04 0.56 -9.90
N LEU A 80 19.05 -0.67 -10.43
CA LEU A 80 20.02 -1.69 -10.01
C LEU A 80 21.47 -1.23 -10.26
N ASP A 81 21.70 -0.51 -11.35
CA ASP A 81 23.02 0.02 -11.74
C ASP A 81 23.54 1.10 -10.79
N SER A 82 22.67 1.73 -9.99
CA SER A 82 23.05 2.78 -9.03
C SER A 82 23.66 2.22 -7.74
N GLN A 83 23.50 0.92 -7.45
CA GLN A 83 24.09 0.28 -6.26
C GLN A 83 25.60 0.04 -6.40
N THR A 84 26.14 0.07 -7.61
CA THR A 84 27.59 0.01 -7.85
C THR A 84 28.29 1.34 -7.53
N GLN A 85 27.54 2.41 -7.31
CA GLN A 85 28.07 3.73 -6.97
C GLN A 85 27.65 4.19 -5.56
N ALA A 86 27.67 3.30 -4.59
CA ALA A 86 28.04 3.69 -3.23
C ALA A 86 29.57 3.80 -3.18
N GLU A 87 30.12 4.77 -3.88
CA GLU A 87 31.49 5.21 -3.64
C GLU A 87 31.51 5.71 -2.18
N PRO A 88 32.42 5.22 -1.32
CA PRO A 88 32.63 5.82 -0.01
C PRO A 88 32.95 7.30 -0.28
N LYS A 89 32.04 8.21 0.09
CA LYS A 89 32.42 9.61 0.24
C LYS A 89 33.39 9.66 1.40
N GLU A 90 34.67 9.43 1.10
CA GLU A 90 35.77 9.74 1.98
C GLU A 90 35.64 11.23 2.30
N SER A 91 35.20 11.52 3.52
CA SER A 91 35.29 12.86 4.09
C SER A 91 36.79 13.17 4.17
N GLN A 92 37.34 13.75 3.12
CA GLN A 92 38.69 14.27 3.12
C GLN A 92 38.84 15.18 4.34
N PRO A 93 39.61 14.80 5.38
CA PRO A 93 39.90 15.73 6.44
C PRO A 93 40.73 16.85 5.79
N ASN A 94 40.27 18.08 5.90
CA ASN A 94 41.04 19.26 5.50
C ASN A 94 42.27 19.35 6.43
N VAL A 95 43.33 18.61 6.11
CA VAL A 95 44.60 18.69 6.82
C VAL A 95 45.35 19.86 6.22
N LYS A 96 45.28 21.02 6.90
CA LYS A 96 46.13 22.16 6.59
C LYS A 96 47.58 21.77 6.87
N HIS A 97 48.37 21.59 5.82
CA HIS A 97 49.82 21.50 5.94
C HIS A 97 50.39 22.88 6.28
N TYR A 98 50.83 23.05 7.53
CA TYR A 98 51.64 24.21 7.89
C TYR A 98 53.09 23.93 7.51
N SER A 99 53.66 24.80 6.68
CA SER A 99 55.09 24.79 6.36
C SER A 99 55.86 25.25 7.59
N VAL A 100 56.57 24.32 8.24
CA VAL A 100 57.57 24.68 9.24
C VAL A 100 58.78 25.25 8.48
N LYS A 101 59.19 26.47 8.85
CA LYS A 101 60.31 27.21 8.27
C LYS A 101 61.50 27.16 9.22
#